data_AF-A0A7G2M1X5-F1
#
_entry.id   AF-A0A7G2M1X5-F1
#
_cell.length_a   1.000
_cell.length_b   1.000
_cell.length_c   1.000
_cell.angle_alpha   90.00
_cell.angle_beta   90.00
_cell.angle_gamma   90.00
#
_symmetry.space_group_name_H-M   'P 1'
#
loop_
_entity.id
_entity.type
_entity.pdbx_description
1 polymer ?
#
loop_
_entity_poly.entity_id
_entity_poly.type
_entity_poly.pdbx_seq_one_letter_code
_entity_poly.pdbx_strand_id
1 'polypeptide(L)'
;MAGYLTTHVLDTARGCPAAGLKIELFRLEGEARTHLRSVTTNADGRTDEQILPAEEFKIGTYELLFHCGDYLDANGTPAEEPRFLDVVPLRFGMS
;
A
#
# COMPACT_ATOMS: atom_id res chain seq x y z
N MET A 1 11.18 -15.28 16.04
CA MET A 1 9.93 -14.55 16.39
C MET A 1 9.29 -14.17 15.07
N ALA A 2 8.03 -14.54 14.83
CA ALA A 2 7.37 -14.16 13.57
C ALA A 2 7.11 -12.65 13.58
N GLY A 3 7.46 -11.95 12.49
CA GLY A 3 7.21 -10.52 12.33
C GLY A 3 5.82 -10.27 11.73
N TYR A 4 5.33 -9.04 11.79
CA TYR A 4 4.10 -8.62 11.13
C TYR A 4 4.39 -7.40 10.23
N LEU A 5 3.51 -7.12 9.28
CA LEU A 5 3.63 -5.97 8.38
C LEU A 5 2.58 -4.90 8.69
N THR A 6 3.04 -3.65 8.78
CA THR A 6 2.20 -2.45 8.86
C THR A 6 2.69 -1.41 7.85
N THR A 7 1.87 -0.41 7.58
CA THR A 7 2.24 0.75 6.75
C THR A 7 1.69 2.04 7.35
N HIS A 8 2.25 3.16 6.92
CA HIS A 8 1.76 4.49 7.20
C HIS A 8 2.01 5.36 5.97
N VAL A 9 0.97 6.02 5.48
CA VAL A 9 1.01 6.81 4.24
C VAL A 9 0.73 8.27 4.56
N LEU A 10 1.62 9.14 4.10
CA LEU A 10 1.54 10.58 4.28
C LEU A 10 1.36 11.25 2.91
N ASP A 11 0.37 12.14 2.80
CA ASP A 11 0.29 13.11 1.72
C ASP A 11 1.18 14.30 2.07
N THR A 12 2.33 14.39 1.38
CA THR A 12 3.32 15.45 1.61
C THR A 12 2.94 16.77 0.95
N ALA A 13 2.07 16.77 -0.07
CA ALA A 13 1.59 18.00 -0.70
C ALA A 13 0.62 18.76 0.23
N ARG A 14 -0.18 18.02 1.00
CA ARG A 14 -1.12 18.57 1.99
C ARG A 14 -0.60 18.57 3.42
N GLY A 15 0.49 17.85 3.68
CA GLY A 15 1.10 17.75 5.01
C GLY A 15 0.24 16.97 6.01
N CYS A 16 -0.52 15.97 5.56
CA CYS A 16 -1.45 15.20 6.40
C CYS A 16 -1.41 13.70 6.06
N PRO A 17 -1.88 12.82 6.97
CA PRO A 17 -2.03 11.41 6.65
C PRO A 17 -2.94 11.19 5.44
N ALA A 18 -2.58 10.24 4.58
CA ALA A 18 -3.34 9.93 3.38
C ALA A 18 -4.48 8.98 3.73
N ALA A 19 -5.59 9.50 4.24
CA ALA A 19 -6.78 8.72 4.58
C ALA A 19 -7.59 8.30 3.34
N GLY A 20 -8.14 7.08 3.34
CA GLY A 20 -8.95 6.56 2.24
C GLY A 20 -8.17 6.01 1.05
N LEU A 21 -6.83 5.91 1.16
CA LEU A 21 -5.98 5.37 0.10
C LEU A 21 -6.04 3.84 0.09
N LYS A 22 -6.36 3.25 -1.07
CA LYS A 22 -6.37 1.79 -1.27
C LYS A 22 -4.95 1.26 -1.43
N ILE A 23 -4.68 0.15 -0.76
CA ILE A 23 -3.40 -0.58 -0.83
C ILE A 23 -3.67 -2.06 -1.06
N GLU A 24 -2.89 -2.70 -1.94
CA GLU A 24 -2.93 -4.14 -2.16
C GLU A 24 -1.58 -4.78 -1.86
N LEU A 25 -1.58 -5.90 -1.13
CA LEU A 25 -0.38 -6.68 -0.83
C LEU A 25 -0.34 -7.94 -1.70
N PHE A 26 0.82 -8.19 -2.30
CA PHE A 26 1.14 -9.39 -3.05
C PHE A 26 2.38 -10.08 -2.48
N ARG A 27 2.40 -11.42 -2.52
CA ARG A 27 3.65 -12.21 -2.47
C ARG A 27 4.14 -12.48 -3.88
N LEU A 28 5.45 -12.41 -4.08
CA LEU A 28 6.10 -12.67 -5.35
C LEU A 28 6.88 -13.98 -5.32
N GLU A 29 6.70 -14.78 -6.36
CA GLU A 29 7.41 -16.05 -6.58
C GLU A 29 7.91 -16.10 -8.03
N GLY A 30 9.15 -15.66 -8.24
CA GLY A 30 9.66 -15.41 -9.60
C GLY A 30 8.85 -14.32 -10.30
N GLU A 31 8.20 -14.68 -11.41
CA GLU A 31 7.30 -13.78 -12.15
C GLU A 31 5.85 -13.83 -11.64
N ALA A 32 5.49 -14.82 -10.83
CA ALA A 32 4.13 -14.98 -10.31
C ALA A 32 3.85 -13.99 -9.18
N ARG A 33 2.65 -13.39 -9.20
CA ARG A 33 2.14 -12.54 -8.11
C ARG A 33 0.91 -13.19 -7.50
N THR A 34 0.94 -13.41 -6.20
CA THR A 34 -0.21 -13.92 -5.42
C THR A 34 -0.76 -12.79 -4.58
N HIS A 35 -1.98 -12.36 -4.86
CA HIS A 35 -2.70 -11.39 -4.04
C HIS A 35 -2.95 -11.98 -2.65
N LEU A 36 -2.64 -11.21 -1.61
CA LEU A 36 -2.84 -11.61 -0.22
C LEU A 36 -3.93 -10.80 0.47
N ARG A 37 -3.96 -9.49 0.25
CA ARG A 37 -4.88 -8.59 0.96
C ARG A 37 -5.10 -7.28 0.22
N SER A 38 -6.29 -6.73 0.36
CA SER A 38 -6.59 -5.33 0.01
C SER A 38 -7.07 -4.61 1.26
N VAL A 39 -6.55 -3.41 1.48
CA VAL A 39 -6.83 -2.58 2.66
C VAL A 39 -6.99 -1.13 2.24
N THR A 40 -7.62 -0.33 3.11
CA THR A 40 -7.75 1.12 2.94
C THR A 40 -7.21 1.81 4.17
N THR A 41 -6.50 2.91 3.99
CA THR A 41 -5.97 3.69 5.11
C THR A 41 -7.07 4.42 5.88
N ASN A 42 -6.96 4.45 7.21
CA ASN A 42 -7.82 5.17 8.13
C ASN A 42 -7.42 6.66 8.22
N ALA A 43 -8.06 7.41 9.13
CA ALA A 43 -7.83 8.84 9.32
C ALA A 43 -6.39 9.21 9.73
N ASP A 44 -5.62 8.26 10.28
CA ASP A 44 -4.19 8.42 10.63
C ASP A 44 -3.27 7.89 9.51
N GLY A 45 -3.79 7.63 8.29
CA GLY A 45 -2.99 7.14 7.17
C GLY A 45 -2.44 5.73 7.35
N ARG A 46 -2.94 4.98 8.34
CA ARG A 46 -2.57 3.60 8.68
C ARG A 46 -3.68 2.64 8.32
N THR A 47 -3.46 1.35 8.47
CA THR A 47 -4.53 0.35 8.42
C THR A 47 -5.01 0.03 9.83
N ASP A 48 -6.31 -0.23 10.02
CA ASP A 48 -6.87 -0.58 11.34
C ASP A 48 -6.34 -1.94 11.85
N GLU A 49 -5.94 -2.81 10.93
CA GLU A 49 -5.32 -4.10 11.20
C GLU A 49 -3.93 -4.19 10.57
N GLN A 50 -3.13 -5.18 10.98
CA GLN A 50 -1.87 -5.51 10.32
C GLN A 50 -2.14 -5.96 8.88
N ILE A 51 -1.35 -5.47 7.92
CA ILE A 51 -1.52 -5.85 6.51
C ILE A 51 -1.19 -7.34 6.32
N LEU A 52 -0.17 -7.81 7.04
CA LEU A 52 0.17 -9.22 7.14
C LEU A 52 0.36 -9.55 8.63
N PRO A 53 -0.55 -10.31 9.26
CA PRO A 53 -0.40 -10.69 10.65
C PRO A 53 0.71 -11.71 10.84
N ALA A 54 1.19 -11.84 12.07
CA ALA A 54 2.36 -12.67 12.39
C ALA A 54 2.16 -14.16 12.05
N GLU A 55 0.93 -14.68 12.18
CA GLU A 55 0.59 -16.05 11.81
C GLU A 55 0.67 -16.34 10.31
N GLU A 56 0.53 -15.33 9.46
CA GLU A 56 0.62 -15.44 7.99
C GLU A 56 2.02 -15.11 7.46
N PHE A 57 2.92 -14.65 8.33
CA PHE A 57 4.27 -14.21 7.97
C PHE A 57 5.09 -15.34 7.36
N LYS A 58 5.71 -15.03 6.22
CA LYS A 58 6.70 -15.88 5.55
C LYS A 58 7.84 -15.03 5.04
N ILE A 59 9.05 -15.58 5.07
CA ILE A 59 10.21 -14.98 4.39
C ILE A 59 9.94 -15.02 2.89
N GLY A 60 10.31 -13.94 2.19
CA GLY A 60 10.15 -13.86 0.75
C GLY A 60 10.10 -12.43 0.24
N THR A 61 9.75 -12.29 -1.03
CA THR A 61 9.56 -11.00 -1.68
C THR A 61 8.08 -10.66 -1.75
N TYR A 62 7.77 -9.42 -1.41
CA TYR A 62 6.41 -8.89 -1.38
C TYR A 62 6.35 -7.59 -2.19
N GLU A 63 5.14 -7.20 -2.57
CA GLU A 63 4.86 -5.95 -3.25
C GLU A 63 3.59 -5.31 -2.70
N LEU A 64 3.67 -4.04 -2.32
CA LEU A 64 2.51 -3.21 -2.05
C LEU A 64 2.19 -2.38 -3.29
N LEU A 65 0.95 -2.36 -3.71
CA LEU A 65 0.44 -1.42 -4.72
C LEU A 65 -0.35 -0.33 -4.00
N PHE A 66 0.16 0.90 -4.06
CA PHE A 66 -0.54 2.07 -3.54
C PHE A 66 -1.32 2.73 -4.70
N HIS A 67 -2.63 2.80 -4.57
CA HIS A 67 -3.52 3.41 -5.56
C HIS A 67 -3.57 4.93 -5.34
N CYS A 68 -2.47 5.60 -5.67
CA CYS A 68 -2.29 7.03 -5.46
C CYS A 68 -3.18 7.86 -6.39
N GLY A 69 -3.45 7.42 -7.61
CA GLY A 69 -4.29 8.15 -8.57
C GLY A 69 -5.71 8.34 -8.06
N ASP A 70 -6.36 7.25 -7.67
CA ASP A 70 -7.70 7.27 -7.05
C ASP A 70 -7.74 8.21 -5.81
N TYR A 71 -6.70 8.16 -4.97
CA TYR A 71 -6.59 9.03 -3.81
C TYR A 71 -6.47 10.51 -4.21
N LEU A 72 -5.61 10.84 -5.19
CA LEU A 72 -5.39 12.21 -5.65
C LEU A 72 -6.67 12.79 -6.28
N ASP A 73 -7.41 11.98 -7.05
CA ASP A 73 -8.71 12.36 -7.62
C ASP A 73 -9.75 12.65 -6.55
N ALA A 74 -9.85 11.78 -5.54
CA ALA A 74 -10.76 11.98 -4.41
C ALA A 74 -10.44 13.24 -3.60
N ASN A 75 -9.20 13.74 -3.67
CA ASN A 75 -8.74 14.93 -2.95
C ASN A 75 -8.60 16.18 -3.83
N GLY A 76 -9.10 16.13 -5.07
CA GLY A 76 -9.19 17.29 -5.97
C GLY A 76 -7.86 17.73 -6.56
N THR A 77 -6.85 16.85 -6.58
CA THR A 77 -5.63 17.10 -7.36
C THR A 77 -6.00 17.17 -8.85
N PRO A 78 -5.51 18.15 -9.62
CA PRO A 78 -5.79 18.24 -11.05
C PRO A 78 -5.49 16.92 -11.77
N ALA A 79 -6.39 16.54 -12.68
CA ALA A 79 -6.21 15.37 -13.50
C ALA A 79 -5.06 15.58 -14.50
N GLU A 80 -4.30 14.52 -14.73
CA GLU A 80 -3.19 14.44 -15.69
C GLU A 80 -3.38 13.20 -16.56
N GLU A 81 -3.01 13.28 -17.84
CA GLU A 81 -3.11 12.14 -18.76
C GLU A 81 -1.80 11.95 -19.55
N PRO A 82 -1.01 10.89 -19.28
CA PRO A 82 -1.18 9.96 -18.15
C PRO A 82 -0.86 10.63 -16.81
N ARG A 83 -1.49 10.15 -15.73
CA ARG A 83 -1.15 10.61 -14.37
C ARG A 83 0.28 10.20 -14.04
N PHE A 84 1.09 11.16 -13.59
CA PHE A 84 2.50 10.87 -13.30
C PHE A 84 2.66 9.81 -12.19
N LEU A 85 1.85 9.88 -11.14
CA LEU A 85 1.76 8.88 -10.07
C LEU A 85 0.33 8.35 -9.95
N ASP A 86 0.08 7.20 -10.57
CA ASP A 86 -1.22 6.50 -10.52
C ASP A 86 -1.16 5.31 -9.53
N VAL A 87 -0.68 4.15 -9.98
CA VAL A 87 -0.41 3.01 -9.10
C VAL A 87 1.09 2.93 -8.82
N VAL A 88 1.48 3.09 -7.55
CA VAL A 88 2.89 3.06 -7.13
C VAL A 88 3.22 1.69 -6.53
N PRO A 89 4.00 0.84 -7.24
CA PRO A 89 4.47 -0.42 -6.68
C PRO A 89 5.68 -0.21 -5.76
N LEU A 90 5.64 -0.80 -4.56
CA LEU A 90 6.77 -0.87 -3.65
C LEU A 90 7.09 -2.33 -3.37
N ARG A 91 8.20 -2.81 -3.94
CA ARG A 91 8.69 -4.18 -3.78
C ARG A 91 9.75 -4.25 -2.68
N PHE A 92 9.63 -5.22 -1.79
CA PHE A 92 10.52 -5.39 -0.63
C PHE A 92 10.69 -6.86 -0.25
N GLY A 93 11.76 -7.16 0.48
CA GLY A 93 12.01 -8.47 1.06
C GLY A 93 11.67 -8.48 2.55
N MET A 94 11.09 -9.58 3.02
CA MET A 94 10.96 -9.90 4.44
C MET A 94 11.90 -11.06 4.76
N SER A 95 12.73 -10.90 5.80
CA SER A 95 13.80 -11.84 6.19
C SER A 95 13.73 -12.21 7.66
#